data_AF-A0A224XGT0-F1
#
_entry.id   AF-A0A224XGT0-F1
#
_cell.length_a   1.000
_cell.length_b   1.000
_cell.length_c   1.000
_cell.angle_alpha   90.00
_cell.angle_beta   90.00
_cell.angle_gamma   90.00
#
_symmetry.space_group_name_H-M   'P 1'
#
loop_
_entity.id
_entity.type
_entity.pdbx_description
1 polymer ?
#
loop_
_entity_poly.entity_id
_entity_poly.type
_entity_poly.pdbx_seq_one_letter_code
_entity_poly.pdbx_strand_id
1 'polypeptide(L)' 'MSKLLCFYYILISVMVILVCEVAIIDGISAGCPLLRQLCVTYCQRNRFGQDGKCMGGKNSECKCYVKPL' A
#
# COMPACT_ATOMS: atom_id res chain seq x y z
N MET A 1 -22.80 21.98 25.34
CA MET A 1 -22.40 21.72 23.94
C MET A 1 -20.95 21.24 23.77
N SER A 2 -19.95 21.75 24.49
CA SER A 2 -18.53 21.54 24.12
C SER A 2 -17.97 20.12 24.29
N LYS A 3 -18.50 19.30 25.21
CA LYS A 3 -18.02 17.92 25.43
C LYS A 3 -18.35 16.98 24.26
N LEU A 4 -19.50 17.20 23.61
CA LEU A 4 -19.94 16.42 22.46
C LEU A 4 -19.06 16.71 21.23
N LEU A 5 -18.67 17.98 21.06
CA LEU A 5 -17.75 18.42 20.02
C LEU A 5 -16.35 17.81 20.22
N CYS A 6 -15.83 17.81 21.45
CA CYS A 6 -14.55 17.15 21.75
C CYS A 6 -14.58 15.65 21.42
N PHE A 7 -15.64 14.94 21.83
CA PHE A 7 -15.77 13.52 21.55
C PHE A 7 -15.82 13.23 20.03
N TYR A 8 -16.52 14.07 19.29
CA TYR A 8 -16.61 13.97 17.82
C TYR A 8 -15.24 14.20 17.14
N TYR A 9 -14.46 15.19 17.59
CA TYR A 9 -13.11 15.43 17.07
C TYR A 9 -12.15 14.26 17.32
N ILE A 10 -12.23 13.62 18.50
CA ILE A 10 -11.41 12.45 18.84
C ILE A 10 -11.77 11.25 17.94
N LEU A 11 -13.05 11.04 17.66
CA LEU A 11 -13.47 9.96 16.77
C LEU A 11 -12.97 10.18 15.32
N ILE A 12 -13.02 11.42 14.83
CA ILE A 12 -12.51 11.76 13.50
C ILE A 12 -11.00 11.53 13.45
N SER A 13 -10.23 11.97 14.45
CA SER A 13 -8.78 11.79 14.42
C SER A 13 -8.38 10.32 14.44
N VAL A 14 -9.07 9.48 15.23
CA VAL A 14 -8.85 8.03 15.26
C VAL A 14 -9.18 7.40 13.91
N MET A 15 -10.31 7.77 13.28
CA MET A 15 -10.67 7.28 11.94
C MET A 15 -9.67 7.69 10.87
N VAL A 16 -9.17 8.94 10.91
CA VAL A 16 -8.13 9.42 9.99
C VAL A 16 -6.83 8.66 10.19
N ILE A 17 -6.40 8.40 11.44
CA ILE A 17 -5.20 7.59 11.72
C ILE A 17 -5.38 6.16 11.19
N LEU A 18 -6.55 5.55 11.42
CA LEU A 18 -6.87 4.21 10.93
C LEU A 18 -6.82 4.14 9.39
N VAL A 19 -7.34 5.17 8.70
CA VAL A 19 -7.33 5.26 7.23
C VAL A 19 -5.94 5.60 6.69
N CYS A 20 -5.15 6.42 7.39
CA CYS A 20 -3.78 6.75 7.02
C CYS A 20 -2.80 5.57 7.17
N GLU A 21 -3.03 4.66 8.13
CA GLU A 21 -2.28 3.39 8.21
C GLU A 21 -2.62 2.43 7.08
N VAL A 22 -3.80 2.58 6.45
CA VAL A 22 -4.07 1.95 5.15
C VAL A 22 -3.36 2.76 4.07
N ALA A 23 -2.03 2.75 4.12
CA ALA A 23 -1.23 3.03 2.95
C ALA A 23 -1.61 1.96 1.92
N ILE A 24 -2.56 2.30 1.04
CA ILE A 24 -2.84 1.56 -0.17
C ILE A 24 -1.62 1.78 -1.06
N ILE A 25 -0.56 1.03 -0.76
CA ILE A 25 0.59 0.82 -1.61
C ILE A 25 0.21 -0.30 -2.58
N ASP A 26 -0.94 -0.20 -3.22
CA ASP A 26 -1.30 -1.10 -4.29
C ASP A 26 -0.82 -0.43 -5.58
N GLY A 27 0.43 -0.73 -5.94
CA GLY A 27 0.91 -0.52 -7.30
C GLY A 27 0.08 -1.33 -8.30
N ILE A 28 0.30 -1.08 -9.60
CA ILE A 28 -0.37 -1.83 -10.67
C ILE A 28 -0.11 -3.34 -10.49
N SER A 29 -1.18 -4.12 -10.27
CA SER A 29 -1.14 -5.57 -10.32
C SER A 29 -1.01 -6.03 -11.76
N ALA A 30 0.20 -6.43 -12.14
CA ALA A 30 0.46 -7.18 -13.37
C ALA A 30 0.70 -8.65 -13.03
N GLY A 31 0.46 -9.54 -14.01
CA GLY A 31 0.79 -10.95 -13.91
C GLY A 31 2.24 -11.12 -13.43
N CYS A 32 2.50 -11.91 -12.39
CA CYS A 32 3.88 -12.00 -11.90
C CYS A 32 4.75 -12.69 -12.97
N PRO A 33 5.79 -12.01 -13.48
CA PRO A 33 6.68 -12.60 -14.47
C PRO A 33 7.35 -13.85 -13.88
N LEU A 34 7.67 -14.84 -14.71
CA LEU A 34 8.28 -16.13 -14.30
C LEU A 34 9.47 -15.97 -13.33
N LEU A 35 10.17 -14.82 -13.39
CA LEU A 35 11.23 -14.48 -12.45
C LEU A 35 10.82 -13.32 -11.54
N ARG A 36 10.94 -13.55 -10.23
CA ARG A 36 10.70 -12.56 -9.16
C ARG A 36 11.48 -11.25 -9.35
N GLN A 37 12.66 -11.29 -9.97
CA GLN A 37 13.47 -10.09 -10.26
C GLN A 37 12.78 -9.13 -11.24
N LEU A 38 11.96 -9.63 -12.17
CA LEU A 38 11.23 -8.78 -13.12
C LEU A 38 10.12 -7.97 -12.44
N CYS A 39 9.54 -8.50 -11.35
CA CYS A 39 8.56 -7.77 -10.53
C CYS A 39 9.21 -6.55 -9.85
N VAL A 40 10.41 -6.69 -9.28
CA VAL A 40 11.16 -5.57 -8.68
C VAL A 40 11.51 -4.51 -9.75
N THR A 41 12.02 -4.94 -10.90
CA THR A 41 12.35 -4.03 -12.02
C THR A 41 11.13 -3.28 -12.54
N TYR A 42 9.96 -3.93 -12.60
CA TYR A 42 8.70 -3.29 -12.98
C TYR A 42 8.29 -2.19 -11.98
N CYS A 43 8.35 -2.48 -10.68
CA CYS A 43 8.05 -1.52 -9.62
C CYS A 43 9.00 -0.32 -9.64
N GLN A 44 10.29 -0.56 -9.88
CA GLN A 44 11.31 0.49 -9.96
C GLN A 44 11.17 1.36 -11.23
N ARG A 45 10.97 0.75 -12.41
CA ARG A 45 10.82 1.48 -13.68
C ARG A 45 9.63 2.43 -13.67
N ASN A 46 8.51 1.98 -13.13
CA ASN A 46 7.26 2.75 -13.14
C ASN A 46 7.09 3.65 -11.90
N ARG A 47 8.10 3.73 -11.03
CA ARG A 47 8.07 4.51 -9.78
C ARG A 47 6.92 4.12 -8.84
N PHE A 48 6.46 2.87 -8.88
CA PHE A 48 5.43 2.35 -7.97
C PHE A 48 5.99 1.93 -6.61
N GLY A 49 7.30 1.71 -6.52
CA GLY A 49 7.97 1.25 -5.30
C GLY A 49 9.46 1.04 -5.51
N GLN A 50 10.19 0.87 -4.41
CA GLN A 50 11.61 0.51 -4.44
C GLN A 50 11.81 -1.01 -4.49
N ASP A 51 10.78 -1.77 -4.11
CA ASP A 51 10.79 -3.23 -4.04
C ASP A 51 9.45 -3.81 -4.53
N GLY A 52 9.41 -5.11 -4.81
CA GLY A 52 8.20 -5.82 -5.21
C GLY A 52 8.25 -7.32 -4.92
N LYS A 53 7.10 -7.91 -4.58
CA LYS A 53 6.95 -9.37 -4.40
C LYS A 53 5.82 -9.92 -5.25
N CYS A 54 6.03 -11.13 -5.75
CA CYS A 54 4.92 -11.93 -6.23
C CYS A 54 4.05 -12.40 -5.06
N MET A 55 2.76 -12.14 -5.18
CA MET A 55 1.67 -12.53 -4.28
C MET A 55 0.52 -13.13 -5.12
N GLY A 56 -0.57 -13.52 -4.47
CA GLY A 56 -1.69 -14.20 -5.12
C GLY A 56 -1.47 -15.70 -5.32
N GLY A 57 -2.55 -16.45 -5.57
CA GLY A 57 -2.51 -17.90 -5.77
C GLY A 57 -1.62 -18.26 -6.97
N LYS A 58 -0.62 -19.13 -6.75
CA LYS A 58 0.43 -19.47 -7.74
C LYS A 58 1.36 -18.31 -8.12
N ASN A 59 1.54 -17.30 -7.26
CA ASN A 59 2.40 -16.13 -7.53
C ASN A 59 1.93 -15.37 -8.78
N SER A 60 0.62 -15.18 -8.93
CA SER A 60 0.03 -14.57 -10.12
C SER A 60 0.10 -13.05 -10.15
N GLU A 61 0.35 -12.37 -9.04
CA GLU A 61 0.28 -10.91 -8.94
C GLU A 61 1.59 -10.33 -8.44
N CYS A 62 2.10 -9.28 -9.09
CA CYS A 62 3.25 -8.52 -8.58
C CYS A 62 2.77 -7.34 -7.73
N LYS A 63 3.12 -7.32 -6.44
CA LYS A 63 2.81 -6.24 -5.51
C LYS A 63 4.04 -5.39 -5.22
N CYS A 64 3.97 -4.08 -5.47
CA CYS A 64 5.05 -3.12 -5.24
C CYS A 64 5.00 -2.54 -3.82
N TYR A 65 6.16 -2.28 -3.22
CA TYR A 65 6.29 -1.63 -1.91
C TYR A 65 7.12 -0.35 -2.02
N VAL A 66 6.57 0.77 -1.56
CA VAL A 66 7.35 1.97 -1.25
C VAL A 66 7.85 1.84 0.19
N LYS A 67 9.17 1.96 0.36
CA LYS A 67 9.74 2.17 1.69
C LYS A 67 9.54 3.65 2.07
N PRO A 68 9.01 3.96 3.26
CA PRO A 68 9.11 5.31 3.78
C PRO A 68 10.60 5.66 3.95
N LEU A 69 10.96 6.90 3.58
CA LEU A 69 12.31 7.45 3.74
C LEU A 69 12.70 7.56 5.22
#